data_AF-A0A8B9HQ56-F1
#
_entry.id   AF-A0A8B9HQ56-F1
#
_cell.length_a   1.000
_cell.length_b   1.000
_cell.length_c   1.000
_cell.angle_alpha   90.00
_cell.angle_beta   90.00
_cell.angle_gamma   90.00
#
_symmetry.space_group_name_H-M   'P 1'
#
loop_
_entity.id
_entity.type
_entity.pdbx_description
1 polymer ?
#
loop_
_entity_poly.entity_id
_entity_poly.type
_entity_poly.pdbx_seq_one_letter_code
_entity_poly.pdbx_strand_id
1 'polypeptide(L)'
;LWTLLCNLLILFAQAYLDYRALWQFRDMIICTIPDSWPALDYSDYGCYCGKGGSGTPVDDLDRCCEVHDRCYSDAMQHNACWPILDNPYTEIYAYSCDKENKKITCKSNNNECEMFICECDRKAAECFAVSDYNEEHKHLPSDRCK
;
A
#
# COMPACT_ATOMS: atom_id res chain seq x y z
N LEU A 1 13.43 37.74 8.86
CA LEU A 1 13.26 37.55 7.40
C LEU A 1 13.91 36.26 6.90
N TRP A 2 15.20 36.03 7.16
CA TRP A 2 15.89 34.78 6.80
C TRP A 2 15.33 33.50 7.47
N THR A 3 14.89 33.59 8.73
CA THR A 3 14.26 32.47 9.45
C THR A 3 12.86 32.12 8.96
N LEU A 4 12.10 33.10 8.45
CA LEU A 4 10.76 32.89 7.91
C LEU A 4 10.80 32.22 6.52
N LEU A 5 11.81 32.53 5.70
CA LEU A 5 12.03 31.87 4.41
C LEU A 5 12.45 30.40 4.59
N CYS A 6 13.25 30.10 5.62
CA CYS A 6 13.64 28.72 5.93
C CYS A 6 12.43 27.87 6.41
N ASN A 7 11.55 28.44 7.24
CA ASN A 7 10.34 27.75 7.69
C ASN A 7 9.31 27.53 6.55
N LEU A 8 9.18 28.48 5.61
CA LEU A 8 8.34 28.25 4.43
C LEU A 8 8.88 27.09 3.56
N LEU A 9 10.20 27.02 3.35
CA LEU A 9 10.82 25.94 2.59
C LEU A 9 10.65 24.57 3.28
N ILE A 10 10.69 24.50 4.60
CA ILE A 10 10.44 23.28 5.37
C ILE A 10 8.96 22.84 5.24
N LEU A 11 8.01 23.79 5.30
CA LEU A 11 6.58 23.50 5.11
C LEU A 11 6.25 23.02 3.70
N PHE A 12 6.92 23.55 2.66
CA PHE A 12 6.77 23.03 1.31
C PHE A 12 7.43 21.66 1.14
N ALA A 13 8.62 21.44 1.70
CA ALA A 13 9.30 20.14 1.63
C ALA A 13 8.50 19.01 2.31
N GLN A 14 7.78 19.30 3.40
CA GLN A 14 6.92 18.31 4.08
C GLN A 14 5.75 17.83 3.21
N ALA A 15 5.30 18.63 2.24
CA ALA A 15 4.22 18.29 1.30
C ALA A 15 4.70 17.57 0.03
N TYR A 16 6.03 17.43 -0.16
CA TYR A 16 6.64 16.65 -1.24
C TYR A 16 7.06 15.24 -0.78
N LEU A 17 6.41 14.67 0.25
CA LEU A 17 6.43 13.22 0.43
C LEU A 17 5.63 12.63 -0.74
N ASP A 18 6.34 12.40 -1.82
CA ASP A 18 5.83 11.90 -3.08
C ASP A 18 5.40 10.44 -2.86
N TYR A 19 4.10 10.21 -2.69
CA TYR A 19 3.49 8.88 -2.51
C TYR A 19 3.58 8.00 -3.77
N ARG A 20 4.70 8.06 -4.52
CA ARG A 20 4.89 7.43 -5.83
C ARG A 20 4.65 5.93 -5.81
N ALA A 21 5.06 5.24 -4.75
CA ALA A 21 4.85 3.79 -4.61
C ALA A 21 3.38 3.42 -4.42
N LEU A 22 2.61 4.21 -3.65
CA LEU A 22 1.17 3.98 -3.48
C LEU A 22 0.40 4.06 -4.81
N TRP A 23 0.88 4.84 -5.78
CA TRP A 23 0.33 4.83 -7.13
C TRP A 23 0.59 3.52 -7.87
N GLN A 24 1.75 2.89 -7.68
CA GLN A 24 2.06 1.58 -8.26
C GLN A 24 1.21 0.47 -7.63
N PHE A 25 0.99 0.51 -6.32
CA PHE A 25 0.06 -0.41 -5.66
C PHE A 25 -1.38 -0.24 -6.17
N ARG A 26 -1.85 1.00 -6.28
CA ARG A 26 -3.16 1.31 -6.90
C ARG A 26 -3.28 0.72 -8.30
N ASP A 27 -2.25 0.85 -9.12
CA ASP A 27 -2.24 0.32 -10.48
C ASP A 27 -2.23 -1.22 -10.51
N MET A 28 -1.59 -1.87 -9.53
CA MET A 28 -1.69 -3.32 -9.33
C MET A 28 -3.11 -3.77 -8.96
N ILE A 29 -3.80 -3.04 -8.06
CA ILE A 29 -5.20 -3.35 -7.75
C ILE A 29 -6.08 -3.21 -9.00
N ILE A 30 -5.87 -2.16 -9.80
CA ILE A 30 -6.60 -1.98 -11.08
C ILE A 30 -6.27 -3.10 -12.08
N CYS A 31 -5.05 -3.64 -12.05
CA CYS A 31 -4.67 -4.78 -12.90
C CYS A 31 -5.53 -6.01 -12.62
N THR A 32 -5.75 -6.32 -11.33
CA THR A 32 -6.46 -7.52 -10.90
C THR A 32 -7.97 -7.31 -10.79
N ILE A 33 -8.40 -6.07 -10.51
CA ILE A 33 -9.81 -5.66 -10.34
C ILE A 33 -10.08 -4.39 -11.18
N PRO A 34 -10.27 -4.51 -12.51
CA PRO A 34 -10.33 -3.36 -13.42
C PRO A 34 -11.41 -2.32 -13.13
N ASP A 35 -12.55 -2.76 -12.59
CA ASP A 35 -13.71 -1.90 -12.32
C ASP A 35 -13.71 -1.29 -10.91
N SER A 36 -12.65 -1.53 -10.13
CA SER A 36 -12.51 -0.98 -8.77
C SER A 36 -12.09 0.49 -8.77
N TRP A 37 -12.34 1.14 -7.65
CA TRP A 37 -11.87 2.48 -7.30
C TRP A 37 -10.99 2.37 -6.05
N PRO A 38 -9.70 1.98 -6.16
CA PRO A 38 -8.97 1.47 -5.01
C PRO A 38 -8.88 2.40 -3.80
N ALA A 39 -8.77 3.71 -4.05
CA ALA A 39 -8.75 4.71 -2.98
C ALA A 39 -10.10 4.88 -2.26
N LEU A 40 -11.22 4.62 -2.95
CA LEU A 40 -12.56 4.71 -2.39
C LEU A 40 -13.04 3.39 -1.79
N ASP A 41 -12.58 2.26 -2.34
CA ASP A 41 -13.05 0.94 -1.96
C ASP A 41 -12.21 0.35 -0.83
N TYR A 42 -10.88 0.52 -0.86
CA TYR A 42 -9.97 -0.22 0.03
C TYR A 42 -9.16 0.63 1.01
N SER A 43 -9.20 1.97 0.94
CA SER A 43 -8.36 2.81 1.83
C SER A 43 -9.00 3.14 3.20
N ASP A 44 -10.24 2.72 3.42
CA ASP A 44 -10.96 2.84 4.70
C ASP A 44 -12.01 1.71 4.81
N TYR A 45 -11.51 0.48 4.92
CA TYR A 45 -12.30 -0.75 4.94
C TYR A 45 -11.86 -1.65 6.10
N GLY A 46 -12.83 -2.21 6.82
CA GLY A 46 -12.56 -3.13 7.91
C GLY A 46 -11.71 -2.49 9.02
N CYS A 47 -10.82 -3.29 9.60
CA CYS A 47 -9.98 -2.90 10.71
C CYS A 47 -8.53 -2.58 10.32
N TYR A 48 -8.10 -3.00 9.13
CA TYR A 48 -6.73 -2.90 8.64
C TYR A 48 -6.59 -2.14 7.32
N CYS A 49 -7.56 -2.21 6.40
CA CYS A 49 -7.40 -1.55 5.12
C CYS A 49 -7.50 -0.02 5.25
N GLY A 50 -6.35 0.64 5.36
CA GLY A 50 -6.26 2.09 5.53
C GLY A 50 -5.10 2.48 6.44
N LYS A 51 -5.22 3.66 7.08
CA LYS A 51 -4.20 4.11 8.03
C LYS A 51 -4.43 3.47 9.41
N GLY A 52 -3.49 2.65 9.86
CA GLY A 52 -3.52 2.08 11.21
C GLY A 52 -3.53 0.57 11.16
N GLY A 53 -4.58 -0.05 11.70
CA GLY A 53 -4.67 -1.52 11.80
C GLY A 53 -4.61 -2.01 13.25
N SER A 54 -5.69 -2.62 13.74
CA SER A 54 -5.68 -3.29 15.05
C SER A 54 -6.86 -4.24 15.22
N GLY A 55 -6.73 -5.18 16.17
CA GLY A 55 -7.79 -6.11 16.52
C GLY A 55 -7.81 -7.32 15.58
N THR A 56 -9.00 -7.79 15.24
CA THR A 56 -9.22 -8.98 14.41
C THR A 56 -9.81 -8.56 13.07
N PRO A 57 -9.24 -9.01 11.94
CA PRO A 57 -9.82 -8.72 10.63
C PRO A 57 -11.27 -9.20 10.52
N VAL A 58 -12.14 -8.37 9.95
CA VAL A 58 -13.59 -8.66 9.90
C VAL A 58 -13.99 -9.61 8.78
N ASP A 59 -13.14 -9.75 7.76
CA ASP A 59 -13.30 -10.71 6.65
C ASP A 59 -11.94 -11.00 5.98
N ASP A 60 -11.97 -11.73 4.87
CA ASP A 60 -10.77 -12.11 4.12
C ASP A 60 -10.11 -10.93 3.42
N LEU A 61 -10.88 -9.93 2.97
CA LEU A 61 -10.33 -8.72 2.36
C LEU A 61 -9.55 -7.90 3.39
N ASP A 62 -10.12 -7.71 4.58
CA ASP A 62 -9.46 -7.05 5.71
C ASP A 62 -8.21 -7.82 6.17
N ARG A 63 -8.24 -9.16 6.09
CA ARG A 63 -7.06 -9.99 6.34
C ARG A 63 -5.96 -9.78 5.31
N CYS A 64 -6.30 -9.55 4.04
CA CYS A 64 -5.31 -9.19 3.02
C CYS A 64 -4.55 -7.92 3.44
N CYS A 65 -5.27 -6.92 3.98
CA CYS A 65 -4.68 -5.68 4.48
C CYS A 65 -3.81 -5.89 5.72
N GLU A 66 -4.26 -6.71 6.68
CA GLU A 66 -3.43 -7.09 7.84
C GLU A 66 -2.08 -7.70 7.40
N VAL A 67 -2.12 -8.60 6.42
CA VAL A 67 -0.91 -9.23 5.88
C VAL A 67 -0.04 -8.22 5.14
N HIS A 68 -0.64 -7.29 4.40
CA HIS A 68 0.05 -6.20 3.71
C HIS A 68 0.76 -5.25 4.68
N ASP A 69 0.08 -4.83 5.76
CA ASP A 69 0.65 -3.99 6.82
C ASP A 69 1.85 -4.64 7.50
N ARG A 70 1.76 -5.96 7.76
CA ARG A 70 2.89 -6.74 8.29
C ARG A 70 4.03 -6.79 7.28
N CYS A 71 3.73 -6.99 6.00
CA CYS A 71 4.72 -7.00 4.94
C CYS A 71 5.46 -5.65 4.84
N TYR A 72 4.74 -4.53 4.92
CA TYR A 72 5.36 -3.20 4.96
C TYR A 72 6.17 -2.99 6.23
N SER A 73 5.69 -3.46 7.39
CA SER A 73 6.45 -3.43 8.65
C SER A 73 7.75 -4.20 8.55
N ASP A 74 7.76 -5.35 7.87
CA ASP A 74 8.95 -6.14 7.60
C ASP A 74 9.87 -5.43 6.61
N ALA A 75 9.32 -4.79 5.56
CA ALA A 75 10.09 -4.00 4.59
C ALA A 75 10.86 -2.86 5.27
N MET A 76 10.21 -2.15 6.20
CA MET A 76 10.85 -1.07 6.98
C MET A 76 11.97 -1.56 7.90
N GLN A 77 12.01 -2.86 8.22
CA GLN A 77 13.06 -3.49 9.04
C GLN A 77 14.06 -4.29 8.20
N HIS A 78 13.81 -4.42 6.90
CA HIS A 78 14.61 -5.25 6.01
C HIS A 78 16.01 -4.65 5.86
N ASN A 79 17.05 -5.47 6.01
CA ASN A 79 18.45 -5.02 5.97
C ASN A 79 18.86 -4.38 4.64
N ALA A 80 18.24 -4.80 3.54
CA ALA A 80 18.46 -4.24 2.21
C ALA A 80 17.68 -2.94 1.95
N CYS A 81 16.72 -2.58 2.81
CA CYS A 81 16.01 -1.31 2.75
C CYS A 81 16.66 -0.33 3.71
N TRP A 82 16.97 0.88 3.25
CA TRP A 82 17.47 1.95 4.11
C TRP A 82 16.31 2.81 4.59
N PRO A 83 15.84 2.72 5.85
CA PRO A 83 14.55 3.30 6.27
C PRO A 83 14.43 4.83 6.14
N ILE A 84 15.55 5.54 5.91
CA ILE A 84 15.59 6.98 5.69
C ILE A 84 15.21 7.34 4.24
N LEU A 85 15.52 6.45 3.29
CA LEU A 85 15.36 6.67 1.85
C LEU A 85 14.31 5.72 1.25
N ASP A 86 14.34 4.46 1.67
CA ASP A 86 13.55 3.38 1.11
C ASP A 86 12.38 3.10 2.07
N ASN A 87 11.26 3.76 1.80
CA ASN A 87 10.01 3.60 2.53
C ASN A 87 9.01 2.90 1.59
N PRO A 88 8.30 1.84 2.03
CA PRO A 88 7.32 1.14 1.18
C PRO A 88 6.22 2.04 0.59
N TYR A 89 5.96 3.21 1.18
CA TYR A 89 4.99 4.19 0.67
C TYR A 89 5.55 5.10 -0.44
N THR A 90 6.88 5.15 -0.64
CA THR A 90 7.54 6.07 -1.57
C THR A 90 8.55 5.41 -2.53
N GLU A 91 9.06 4.22 -2.18
CA GLU A 91 10.05 3.47 -2.97
C GLU A 91 9.45 2.96 -4.28
N ILE A 92 10.10 3.27 -5.41
CA ILE A 92 9.60 2.87 -6.73
C ILE A 92 10.23 1.56 -7.12
N TYR A 93 9.40 0.62 -7.54
CA TYR A 93 9.85 -0.68 -8.03
C TYR A 93 9.39 -0.94 -9.46
N ALA A 94 10.09 -1.82 -10.18
CA ALA A 94 9.73 -2.28 -11.51
C ALA A 94 8.76 -3.46 -11.45
N TYR A 95 7.60 -3.32 -12.11
CA TYR A 95 6.61 -4.38 -12.27
C TYR A 95 6.00 -4.37 -13.67
N SER A 96 5.24 -5.40 -14.02
CA SER A 96 4.33 -5.37 -15.17
C SER A 96 2.98 -5.97 -14.83
N CYS A 97 1.96 -5.51 -15.55
CA CYS A 97 0.62 -6.07 -15.54
C CYS A 97 0.31 -6.66 -16.92
N ASP A 98 0.01 -7.96 -16.98
CA ASP A 98 -0.71 -8.59 -18.08
C ASP A 98 -2.20 -8.42 -17.82
N LYS A 99 -2.80 -7.41 -18.48
CA LYS A 99 -4.20 -7.03 -18.27
C LYS A 99 -5.20 -8.08 -18.74
N GLU A 100 -4.85 -8.86 -19.75
CA GLU A 100 -5.73 -9.91 -20.29
C GLU A 100 -5.87 -11.05 -19.29
N ASN A 101 -4.75 -11.46 -18.69
CA ASN A 101 -4.71 -12.53 -17.70
C ASN A 101 -4.79 -12.03 -16.25
N LYS A 102 -4.96 -10.72 -16.04
CA LYS A 102 -4.98 -10.06 -14.71
C LYS A 102 -3.79 -10.47 -13.83
N LYS A 103 -2.61 -10.60 -14.45
CA LYS A 103 -1.41 -11.13 -13.81
C LYS A 103 -0.35 -10.07 -13.61
N ILE A 104 0.07 -9.88 -12.36
CA ILE A 104 1.15 -8.98 -12.00
C ILE A 104 2.47 -9.76 -11.96
N THR A 105 3.57 -9.10 -12.28
CA THR A 105 4.92 -9.68 -12.15
C THR A 105 5.91 -8.60 -11.72
N CYS A 106 6.54 -8.80 -10.56
CA CYS A 106 7.67 -8.00 -10.11
C CYS A 106 8.91 -8.33 -10.96
N LYS A 107 9.59 -7.32 -11.49
CA LYS A 107 10.66 -7.51 -12.46
C LYS A 107 11.99 -7.81 -11.78
N SER A 108 12.80 -8.65 -12.43
CA SER A 108 14.10 -9.10 -11.91
C SER A 108 15.18 -8.02 -11.87
N ASN A 109 14.93 -6.83 -12.44
CA ASN A 109 15.83 -5.69 -12.34
C ASN A 109 15.61 -4.86 -11.08
N ASN A 110 14.66 -5.26 -10.21
CA ASN A 110 14.55 -4.71 -8.87
C ASN A 110 15.73 -5.12 -8.01
N ASN A 111 16.22 -4.20 -7.19
CA ASN A 111 17.06 -4.54 -6.05
C ASN A 111 16.26 -5.32 -4.99
N GLU A 112 16.94 -5.79 -3.95
CA GLU A 112 16.31 -6.63 -2.92
C GLU A 112 15.17 -5.91 -2.17
N CYS A 113 15.32 -4.62 -1.84
CA CYS A 113 14.28 -3.82 -1.20
C CYS A 113 13.09 -3.57 -2.14
N GLU A 114 13.35 -3.11 -3.36
CA GLU A 114 12.33 -2.87 -4.39
C GLU A 114 11.52 -4.15 -4.68
N MET A 115 12.21 -5.30 -4.77
CA MET A 115 11.56 -6.60 -4.99
C MET A 115 10.68 -6.99 -3.81
N PHE A 116 11.16 -6.78 -2.58
CA PHE A 116 10.40 -7.10 -1.37
C PHE A 116 9.09 -6.30 -1.31
N ILE A 117 9.17 -4.98 -1.52
CA ILE A 117 7.99 -4.08 -1.50
C ILE A 117 7.04 -4.41 -2.67
N CYS A 118 7.58 -4.62 -3.87
CA CYS A 118 6.76 -5.02 -5.03
C CYS A 118 5.98 -6.31 -4.75
N GLU A 119 6.59 -7.30 -4.11
CA GLU A 119 5.93 -8.57 -3.77
C GLU A 119 4.88 -8.41 -2.66
N CYS A 120 5.05 -7.45 -1.73
CA CYS A 120 3.98 -7.10 -0.78
C CYS A 120 2.74 -6.60 -1.55
N ASP A 121 2.93 -5.64 -2.45
CA ASP A 121 1.84 -5.01 -3.20
C ASP A 121 1.18 -5.97 -4.19
N ARG A 122 1.99 -6.79 -4.88
CA ARG A 122 1.50 -7.84 -5.78
C ARG A 122 0.57 -8.82 -5.05
N LYS A 123 1.02 -9.33 -3.91
CA LYS A 123 0.25 -10.31 -3.12
C LYS A 123 -1.02 -9.69 -2.56
N ALA A 124 -0.97 -8.45 -2.09
CA ALA A 124 -2.16 -7.74 -1.63
C ALA A 124 -3.19 -7.55 -2.77
N ALA A 125 -2.75 -7.07 -3.94
CA ALA A 125 -3.63 -6.89 -5.10
C ALA A 125 -4.24 -8.20 -5.62
N GLU A 126 -3.50 -9.31 -5.59
CA GLU A 126 -4.02 -10.63 -5.93
C GLU A 126 -4.98 -11.17 -4.86
N CYS A 127 -4.70 -10.92 -3.58
CA CYS A 127 -5.56 -11.29 -2.46
C CYS A 127 -6.90 -10.55 -2.50
N PHE A 128 -6.88 -9.24 -2.80
CA PHE A 128 -8.10 -8.45 -2.98
C PHE A 128 -8.98 -9.01 -4.10
N ALA A 129 -8.37 -9.48 -5.19
CA ALA A 129 -9.10 -9.94 -6.37
C ALA A 129 -9.84 -11.27 -6.19
N VAL A 130 -9.50 -12.02 -5.14
CA VAL A 130 -10.16 -13.30 -4.78
C VAL A 130 -11.00 -13.20 -3.51
N SER A 131 -11.02 -12.03 -2.86
CA SER A 131 -11.77 -11.78 -1.64
C SER A 131 -13.09 -11.09 -1.97
N ASP A 132 -14.16 -11.46 -1.27
CA ASP A 132 -15.44 -10.77 -1.39
C ASP A 132 -15.35 -9.37 -0.77
N TYR A 133 -15.98 -8.40 -1.42
CA TYR A 133 -16.09 -7.03 -0.90
C TYR A 133 -17.45 -6.83 -0.23
N ASN A 134 -17.44 -6.40 1.04
CA ASN A 134 -18.64 -6.12 1.83
C ASN A 134 -18.78 -4.63 2.13
N GLU A 135 -19.76 -3.98 1.50
CA GLU A 135 -20.05 -2.55 1.73
C GLU A 135 -20.32 -2.19 3.20
N GLU A 136 -20.80 -3.13 4.03
CA GLU A 136 -21.04 -2.88 5.46
C GLU A 136 -19.75 -2.71 6.27
N HIS A 137 -18.61 -3.14 5.73
CA HIS A 137 -17.29 -3.00 6.34
C HIS A 137 -16.54 -1.75 5.85
N LYS A 138 -17.10 -1.01 4.89
CA LYS A 138 -16.59 0.29 4.50
C LYS A 138 -16.78 1.30 5.64
N HIS A 139 -15.76 2.10 5.94
CA HIS A 139 -15.78 3.07 7.05
C HIS A 139 -16.15 2.44 8.40
N LEU A 140 -15.70 1.20 8.65
CA LEU A 140 -16.03 0.48 9.87
C LEU A 140 -15.50 1.23 11.10
N PRO A 141 -16.35 1.54 12.10
CA PRO A 141 -15.90 2.16 13.34
C PRO A 141 -14.87 1.29 14.08
N SER A 142 -13.80 1.90 14.57
CA SER A 142 -12.68 1.19 15.20
C SER A 142 -13.04 0.45 16.49
N ASP A 143 -14.12 0.83 17.17
CA ASP A 143 -14.63 0.10 18.33
C ASP A 143 -15.24 -1.27 17.99
N ARG A 144 -15.49 -1.54 16.70
CA ARG A 144 -15.88 -2.86 16.19
C ARG A 144 -14.69 -3.77 15.91
N CYS A 145 -13.46 -3.24 15.94
CA CYS A 145 -12.22 -3.99 15.78
C CYS A 145 -11.79 -4.56 17.14
N LYS A 146 -12.05 -5.85 17.34
CA LYS A 146 -11.85 -6.56 18.63
C LYS A 146 -10.49 -7.19 18.77
#